data_AF-A0AAW2AVZ4-F1
#
_entry.id   AF-A0AAW2AVZ4-F1
#
_cell.length_a   1.000
_cell.length_b   1.000
_cell.length_c   1.000
_cell.angle_alpha   90.00
_cell.angle_beta   90.00
_cell.angle_gamma   90.00
#
_symmetry.space_group_name_H-M   'P 1'
#
loop_
_entity.id
_entity.type
_entity.pdbx_description
1 polymer ?
#
loop_
_entity_poly.entity_id
_entity_poly.type
_entity_poly.pdbx_seq_one_letter_code
_entity_poly.pdbx_strand_id
1 'polypeptide(L)'
;MIAVALVHGGLFPSFFSERLYQNLCSLPSSLPTLEEITDLDLQCKLKKIEAEDLMAARDAIMQAADSLSLLGSLGHINSMVERDHLVQAAISFYVEGKTKEALQQFAEGLSTLGVLNMMRIHPSTFKMAFCFSDKILKATDLMILFQAELSPPGSNRWRLEKKVEGFWRDFLLDVEDGVFEITLDQLLVFASGADRIPALGFFPQPTLSFIHETGRKYPEANTCLVKLKLPIHNTYEVFTKYMCEGIVQAPTFGLA
;
A
#
# COMPACT_ATOMS: atom_id res chain seq x y z
N MET A 1 14.75 1.43 -12.43
CA MET A 1 13.77 0.33 -12.35
C MET A 1 12.34 0.82 -12.08
N ILE A 2 12.08 1.62 -11.04
CA ILE A 2 10.70 2.11 -10.75
C ILE A 2 10.09 2.88 -11.94
N ALA A 3 10.82 3.81 -12.56
CA ALA A 3 10.31 4.54 -13.72
C ALA A 3 9.92 3.62 -14.89
N VAL A 4 10.76 2.62 -15.17
CA VAL A 4 10.52 1.61 -16.22
C VAL A 4 9.27 0.79 -15.88
N ALA A 5 9.16 0.29 -14.64
CA ALA A 5 7.99 -0.46 -14.21
C ALA A 5 6.70 0.33 -14.43
N LEU A 6 6.66 1.60 -14.04
CA LEU A 6 5.46 2.43 -14.18
C LEU A 6 5.06 2.68 -15.63
N VAL A 7 6.03 3.03 -16.48
CA VAL A 7 5.75 3.34 -17.90
C VAL A 7 5.31 2.11 -18.68
N HIS A 8 5.75 0.91 -18.26
CA HIS A 8 5.39 -0.36 -18.89
C HIS A 8 4.26 -1.12 -18.18
N GLY A 9 3.54 -0.50 -17.25
CA GLY A 9 2.37 -1.10 -16.59
C GLY A 9 2.69 -2.18 -15.54
N GLY A 10 3.90 -2.17 -14.99
CA GLY A 10 4.28 -2.97 -13.84
C GLY A 10 3.68 -2.45 -12.52
N LEU A 11 4.03 -3.12 -11.41
CA LEU A 11 3.52 -2.78 -10.08
C LEU A 11 4.03 -1.41 -9.62
N PHE A 12 3.15 -0.68 -8.93
CA PHE A 12 3.47 0.59 -8.30
C PHE A 12 4.24 0.36 -7.00
N PRO A 13 5.18 1.25 -6.60
CA PRO A 13 5.95 1.09 -5.37
C PRO A 13 5.06 0.91 -4.13
N SER A 14 4.07 1.78 -3.90
CA SER A 14 3.15 1.72 -2.74
C SER A 14 3.82 1.57 -1.36
N PHE A 15 5.10 1.97 -1.21
CA PHE A 15 5.86 1.84 0.03
C PHE A 15 6.56 3.14 0.46
N PHE A 16 6.42 4.23 -0.30
CA PHE A 16 7.13 5.47 0.04
C PHE A 16 6.54 6.07 1.31
N SER A 17 7.41 6.63 2.14
CA SER A 17 6.98 7.51 3.22
C SER A 17 6.47 8.83 2.64
N GLU A 18 5.59 9.49 3.39
CA GLU A 18 5.06 10.80 3.05
C GLU A 18 6.21 11.80 2.77
N ARG A 19 7.23 11.82 3.63
CA ARG A 19 8.38 12.72 3.51
C ARG A 19 9.19 12.49 2.24
N LEU A 20 9.50 11.24 1.91
CA LEU A 20 10.21 10.92 0.66
C LEU A 20 9.45 11.43 -0.56
N TYR A 21 8.13 11.19 -0.58
CA TYR A 21 7.28 11.61 -1.68
C TYR A 21 7.19 13.14 -1.80
N GLN A 22 7.01 13.84 -0.67
CA GLN A 22 7.00 15.30 -0.62
C GLN A 22 8.31 15.88 -1.12
N ASN A 23 9.45 15.32 -0.68
CA ASN A 23 10.78 15.77 -1.10
C ASN A 23 11.00 15.60 -2.62
N LEU A 24 10.58 14.48 -3.20
CA LEU A 24 10.65 14.25 -4.66
C LEU A 24 9.79 15.24 -5.45
N CYS A 25 8.57 15.48 -4.97
CA CYS A 25 7.62 16.39 -5.59
C CYS A 25 7.92 17.87 -5.30
N SER A 26 8.94 18.16 -4.49
CA SER A 26 9.27 19.52 -4.02
C SER A 26 8.08 20.20 -3.33
N LEU A 27 7.29 19.42 -2.59
CA LEU A 27 6.16 19.91 -1.81
C LEU A 27 6.63 20.41 -0.44
N PRO A 28 5.90 21.33 0.20
CA PRO A 28 6.15 21.72 1.57
C PRO A 28 6.09 20.51 2.50
N SER A 29 7.12 20.32 3.31
CA SER A 29 7.20 19.29 4.35
C SER A 29 7.36 19.96 5.71
N SER A 30 6.78 19.36 6.75
CA SER A 30 7.11 19.75 8.14
C SER A 30 8.59 19.45 8.42
N LEU A 31 9.12 20.08 9.47
CA LEU A 31 10.44 19.72 9.97
C LEU A 31 10.47 18.23 10.36
N PRO A 32 11.60 17.54 10.12
CA PRO A 32 11.82 16.20 10.64
C PRO A 32 11.68 16.15 12.15
N THR A 33 11.03 15.10 12.63
CA THR A 33 10.74 14.85 14.03
C THR A 33 11.67 13.78 14.62
N LEU A 34 11.76 13.72 15.94
CA LEU A 34 12.61 12.76 16.64
C LEU A 34 12.17 11.30 16.36
N GLU A 35 10.88 11.07 16.15
CA GLU A 35 10.29 9.78 15.83
C GLU A 35 10.76 9.21 14.48
N GLU A 36 11.23 10.06 13.57
CA GLU A 36 11.73 9.66 12.25
C GLU A 36 13.17 9.13 12.28
N ILE A 37 13.84 9.22 13.44
CA ILE A 37 15.15 8.63 13.65
C ILE A 37 15.00 7.14 13.93
N THR A 38 15.44 6.32 12.97
CA THR A 38 15.43 4.85 13.09
C THR A 38 16.50 4.30 14.05
N ASP A 39 17.54 5.09 14.36
CA ASP A 39 18.56 4.74 15.33
C ASP A 39 18.06 5.06 16.75
N LEU A 40 17.63 4.03 17.49
CA LEU A 40 17.06 4.16 18.82
C LEU A 40 18.06 4.72 19.85
N ASP A 41 19.36 4.46 19.68
CA ASP A 41 20.39 5.01 20.58
C ASP A 41 20.56 6.51 20.36
N LEU A 42 20.67 6.93 19.10
CA LEU A 42 20.69 8.34 18.74
C LEU A 42 19.40 9.06 19.19
N GLN A 43 18.24 8.44 18.98
CA GLN A 43 16.97 8.99 19.42
C GLN A 43 16.93 9.21 20.93
N CYS A 44 17.39 8.23 21.72
CA CYS A 44 17.48 8.32 23.17
C CYS A 44 18.45 9.42 23.62
N LYS A 45 19.61 9.53 22.96
CA LYS A 45 20.61 10.58 23.23
C LYS A 45 20.05 11.97 22.96
N LEU A 46 19.43 12.19 21.80
CA LEU A 46 18.82 13.48 21.45
C LEU A 46 17.69 13.85 22.41
N LYS A 47 16.85 12.88 22.80
CA LYS A 47 15.80 13.10 23.81
C LYS A 47 16.36 13.54 25.17
N LYS A 48 17.52 13.01 25.58
CA LYS A 48 18.19 13.45 26.81
C LYS A 48 18.72 14.88 26.71
N ILE A 49 19.12 15.32 25.51
CA ILE A 49 19.58 16.70 25.29
C ILE A 49 18.43 17.69 25.45
N GLU A 50 17.19 17.30 25.16
CA GLU A 50 15.97 18.11 25.37
C GLU A 50 15.62 18.36 26.86
N ALA A 51 16.52 18.04 27.80
CA ALA A 51 16.37 18.32 29.23
C ALA A 51 16.04 19.78 29.52
N GLU A 52 15.18 20.04 30.51
CA GLU A 52 14.71 21.38 30.89
C GLU A 52 15.79 22.26 31.54
N ASP A 53 16.89 21.67 31.98
CA ASP A 53 18.03 22.37 32.56
C ASP A 53 19.23 22.42 31.59
N LEU A 54 19.87 23.57 31.55
CA LEU A 54 20.95 23.85 30.59
C LEU A 54 22.24 23.10 30.93
N MET A 55 22.51 22.83 32.21
CA MET A 55 23.67 22.02 32.61
C MET A 55 23.43 20.55 32.26
N ALA A 56 22.24 20.02 32.55
CA ALA A 56 21.85 18.67 32.14
C ALA A 56 21.91 18.48 30.61
N ALA A 57 21.45 19.47 29.84
CA ALA A 57 21.54 19.43 28.37
C ALA A 57 23.01 19.41 27.89
N ARG A 58 23.89 20.20 28.50
CA ARG A 58 25.34 20.20 28.19
C ARG A 58 26.00 18.86 28.51
N ASP A 59 25.69 18.27 29.66
CA ASP A 59 26.20 16.95 30.04
C ASP A 59 25.71 15.87 29.07
N ALA A 60 24.45 15.93 28.64
CA ALA A 60 23.89 15.04 27.63
C ALA A 60 24.57 15.22 26.26
N ILE A 61 24.89 16.46 25.86
CA ILE A 61 25.68 16.73 24.63
C ILE A 61 27.06 16.08 24.71
N MET A 62 27.75 16.18 25.86
CA MET A 62 29.05 15.54 26.05
C MET A 62 28.95 14.02 25.96
N GLN A 63 27.90 13.41 26.52
CA GLN A 63 27.65 11.96 26.42
C GLN A 63 27.29 11.53 24.98
N ALA A 64 26.71 12.42 24.18
CA ALA A 64 26.31 12.17 22.80
C ALA A 64 27.36 12.65 21.77
N ALA A 65 28.55 13.08 22.21
CA ALA A 65 29.50 13.81 21.39
C ALA A 65 29.91 13.05 20.11
N ASP A 66 30.15 11.74 20.22
CA ASP A 66 30.52 10.90 19.07
C ASP A 66 29.42 10.89 17.99
N SER A 67 28.17 10.71 18.42
CA SER A 67 27.00 10.72 17.54
C SER A 67 26.78 12.08 16.89
N LEU A 68 26.86 13.16 17.66
CA LEU A 68 26.69 14.53 17.16
C LEU A 68 27.84 14.95 16.23
N SER A 69 29.07 14.48 16.50
CA SER A 69 30.23 14.75 15.65
C SER A 69 30.07 14.13 14.26
N LEU A 70 29.58 12.88 14.19
CA LEU A 70 29.27 12.20 12.92
C LEU A 70 28.19 12.91 12.11
N LEU A 71 27.24 13.57 12.79
CA LEU A 71 26.17 14.34 12.15
C LEU A 71 26.58 15.78 11.82
N GLY A 72 27.79 16.20 12.21
CA GLY A 72 28.26 17.59 12.04
C GLY A 72 27.49 18.61 12.89
N SER A 73 26.80 18.16 13.95
CA SER A 73 25.94 18.98 14.82
C SER A 73 26.52 19.21 16.22
N LEU A 74 27.71 18.68 16.52
CA LEU A 74 28.37 18.89 17.81
C LEU A 74 28.71 20.37 18.00
N GLY A 75 28.17 20.98 19.06
CA GLY A 75 28.39 22.38 19.38
C GLY A 75 28.19 22.68 20.86
N HIS A 76 28.73 23.81 21.31
CA HIS A 76 28.46 24.33 22.65
C HIS A 76 27.17 25.16 22.63
N ILE A 77 26.35 25.01 23.68
CA ILE A 77 25.09 25.75 23.85
C ILE A 77 25.17 26.70 25.05
N ASN A 78 24.59 27.89 24.89
CA ASN A 78 24.49 28.94 25.92
C ASN A 78 23.03 29.28 26.28
N SER A 79 22.06 28.75 25.53
CA SER A 79 20.64 28.94 25.79
C SER A 79 19.83 27.69 25.41
N MET A 80 18.59 27.63 25.92
CA MET A 80 17.64 26.57 25.55
C MET A 80 17.25 26.65 24.06
N VAL A 81 17.27 27.85 23.47
CA VAL A 81 17.04 28.04 22.04
C VAL A 81 18.17 27.42 21.21
N GLU A 82 19.43 27.60 21.64
CA GLU A 82 20.58 26.97 20.98
C GLU A 82 20.54 25.44 21.11
N ARG A 83 20.06 24.91 22.24
CA ARG A 83 19.80 23.47 22.42
C ARG A 83 18.77 22.97 21.40
N ASP A 84 17.64 23.65 21.27
CA ASP A 84 16.58 23.25 20.33
C ASP A 84 17.07 23.26 18.88
N HIS A 85 17.85 24.29 18.51
CA HIS A 85 18.49 24.35 17.20
C HIS A 85 19.50 23.22 16.98
N LEU A 86 20.32 22.88 17.98
CA LEU A 86 21.28 21.77 17.89
C LEU A 86 20.56 20.44 17.67
N VAL A 87 19.51 20.18 18.46
CA VAL A 87 18.69 18.96 18.33
C VAL A 87 18.04 18.93 16.95
N GLN A 88 17.38 20.01 16.52
CA GLN A 88 16.74 20.07 15.22
C GLN A 88 17.74 19.90 14.07
N ALA A 89 18.94 20.49 14.16
CA ALA A 89 19.99 20.32 13.15
C ALA A 89 20.46 18.85 13.06
N ALA A 90 20.63 18.18 14.20
CA ALA A 90 20.98 16.77 14.24
C ALA A 90 19.89 15.89 13.61
N ILE A 91 18.61 16.13 13.93
CA ILE A 91 17.47 15.41 13.35
C ILE A 91 17.40 15.66 11.83
N SER A 92 17.46 16.92 11.39
CA SER A 92 17.41 17.29 9.97
C SER A 92 18.56 16.68 9.18
N PHE A 93 19.78 16.67 9.72
CA PHE A 93 20.90 16.03 9.05
C PHE A 93 20.73 14.50 8.97
N TYR A 94 20.27 13.86 10.05
CA TYR A 94 20.04 12.41 10.07
C TYR A 94 18.93 11.98 9.11
N VAL A 95 17.82 12.70 9.05
CA VAL A 95 16.65 12.30 8.24
C VAL A 95 16.85 12.69 6.77
N GLU A 96 17.33 13.91 6.51
CA GLU A 96 17.36 14.50 5.16
C GLU A 96 18.79 14.69 4.65
N GLY A 97 19.67 15.24 5.48
CA GLY A 97 21.04 15.61 5.08
C GLY A 97 21.85 14.42 4.56
N LYS A 98 21.89 13.31 5.31
CA LYS A 98 22.67 12.12 4.94
C LYS A 98 22.14 11.40 3.69
N THR A 99 20.87 11.60 3.34
CA THR A 99 20.22 10.92 2.21
C THR A 99 20.12 11.80 0.97
N LYS A 100 20.56 13.07 1.05
CA LYS A 100 20.40 14.08 -0.01
C LYS A 100 20.95 13.64 -1.37
N GLU A 101 22.18 13.13 -1.42
CA GLU A 101 22.79 12.69 -2.68
C GLU A 101 22.08 11.46 -3.28
N ALA A 102 21.68 10.52 -2.42
CA ALA A 102 20.93 9.34 -2.83
C ALA A 102 19.53 9.73 -3.35
N LEU A 103 18.87 10.68 -2.69
CA LEU A 103 17.59 11.25 -3.12
C LEU A 103 17.73 11.92 -4.49
N GLN A 104 18.81 12.67 -4.71
CA GLN A 104 19.07 13.31 -6.00
C GLN A 104 19.26 12.28 -7.12
N GLN A 105 20.12 11.27 -6.93
CA GLN A 105 20.29 10.20 -7.91
C GLN A 105 18.98 9.43 -8.15
N PHE A 106 18.18 9.23 -7.10
CA PHE A 106 16.89 8.59 -7.22
C PHE A 106 15.90 9.42 -8.05
N ALA A 107 15.87 10.74 -7.81
CA ALA A 107 15.08 11.70 -8.59
C ALA A 107 15.51 11.75 -10.06
N GLU A 108 16.81 11.71 -10.35
CA GLU A 108 17.36 11.59 -11.71
C GLU A 108 16.87 10.30 -12.37
N GLY A 109 16.91 9.17 -11.65
CA GLY A 109 16.37 7.90 -12.10
C GLY A 109 14.88 7.96 -12.47
N LEU A 110 14.05 8.62 -11.66
CA LEU A 110 12.63 8.84 -11.96
C LEU A 110 12.41 9.81 -13.12
N SER A 111 13.35 10.71 -13.37
CA SER A 111 13.27 11.68 -14.47
C SER A 111 13.58 11.08 -15.84
N THR A 112 14.31 9.95 -15.90
CA THR A 112 14.73 9.30 -17.17
C THR A 112 13.58 9.03 -18.15
N LEU A 113 12.38 8.70 -17.65
CA LEU A 113 11.18 8.50 -18.45
C LEU A 113 10.08 9.53 -18.14
N GLY A 114 10.45 10.68 -17.56
CA GLY A 114 9.52 11.77 -17.26
C GLY A 114 8.57 11.53 -16.07
N VAL A 115 8.72 10.42 -15.33
CA VAL A 115 7.84 10.08 -14.20
C VAL A 115 7.88 11.16 -13.12
N LEU A 116 9.08 11.65 -12.75
CA LEU A 116 9.20 12.70 -11.73
C LEU A 116 8.47 13.99 -12.15
N ASN A 117 8.52 14.34 -13.43
CA ASN A 117 7.82 15.53 -13.94
C ASN A 117 6.30 15.36 -13.77
N MET A 118 5.78 14.18 -14.10
CA MET A 118 4.35 13.87 -13.91
C MET A 118 3.95 13.81 -12.44
N MET A 119 4.80 13.28 -11.56
CA MET A 119 4.58 13.32 -10.11
C MET A 119 4.44 14.76 -9.60
N ARG A 120 5.27 15.69 -10.10
CA ARG A 120 5.22 17.11 -9.71
C ARG A 120 3.99 17.84 -10.28
N ILE A 121 3.54 17.49 -11.49
CA ILE A 121 2.35 18.07 -12.10
C ILE A 121 1.07 17.51 -11.44
N HIS A 122 1.06 16.23 -11.05
CA HIS A 122 -0.10 15.54 -10.49
C HIS A 122 0.21 14.85 -9.14
N PRO A 123 0.62 15.61 -8.11
CA PRO A 123 1.12 15.05 -6.86
C PRO A 123 0.10 14.19 -6.12
N SER A 124 -1.18 14.57 -6.10
CA SER A 124 -2.21 13.79 -5.40
C SER A 124 -2.48 12.44 -6.06
N THR A 125 -2.48 12.37 -7.39
CA THR A 125 -2.73 11.14 -8.14
C THR A 125 -1.58 10.16 -7.95
N PHE A 126 -0.35 10.63 -8.11
CA PHE A 126 0.85 9.81 -7.96
C PHE A 126 1.10 9.39 -6.51
N LYS A 127 0.61 10.16 -5.53
CA LYS A 127 0.74 9.82 -4.11
C LYS A 127 0.06 8.49 -3.79
N MET A 128 -1.14 8.25 -4.31
CA MET A 128 -1.87 7.00 -4.13
C MET A 128 -1.14 5.78 -4.70
N ALA A 129 -0.31 5.98 -5.73
CA ALA A 129 0.48 4.93 -6.36
C ALA A 129 1.82 4.68 -5.64
N PHE A 130 2.48 5.74 -5.18
CA PHE A 130 3.84 5.65 -4.64
C PHE A 130 3.89 5.44 -3.13
N CYS A 131 3.02 6.13 -2.40
CA CYS A 131 3.00 6.05 -0.95
C CYS A 131 2.23 4.82 -0.50
N PHE A 132 2.63 4.31 0.67
CA PHE A 132 1.81 3.33 1.36
C PHE A 132 0.42 3.92 1.66
N SER A 133 -0.60 3.10 1.42
CA SER A 133 -1.98 3.44 1.73
C SER A 133 -2.58 2.30 2.51
N ASP A 134 -3.12 2.63 3.69
CA ASP A 134 -4.00 1.78 4.50
C ASP A 134 -5.39 1.62 3.87
N LYS A 135 -5.54 1.84 2.55
CA LYS A 135 -6.83 1.62 1.90
C LYS A 135 -7.11 0.13 1.91
N ILE A 136 -7.89 -0.29 2.89
CA ILE A 136 -8.48 -1.62 3.00
C ILE A 136 -9.40 -1.80 1.79
N LEU A 137 -9.22 -2.91 1.08
CA LEU A 137 -10.08 -3.31 -0.02
C LEU A 137 -11.51 -3.49 0.50
N LYS A 138 -12.49 -2.87 -0.16
CA LYS A 138 -13.89 -2.95 0.25
C LYS A 138 -14.70 -3.90 -0.62
N ALA A 139 -15.80 -4.41 -0.08
CA ALA A 139 -16.76 -5.22 -0.82
C ALA A 139 -17.22 -4.47 -2.09
N THR A 140 -17.51 -3.17 -1.96
CA THR A 140 -17.91 -2.30 -3.07
C THR A 140 -16.85 -2.18 -4.15
N ASP A 141 -15.56 -2.20 -3.81
CA ASP A 141 -14.48 -2.13 -4.80
C ASP A 141 -14.53 -3.37 -5.70
N LEU A 142 -14.71 -4.57 -5.14
CA LEU A 142 -14.81 -5.82 -5.89
C LEU A 142 -16.13 -5.96 -6.67
N MET A 143 -17.24 -5.42 -6.15
CA MET A 143 -18.52 -5.37 -6.88
C MET A 143 -18.41 -4.52 -8.16
N ILE A 144 -17.69 -3.40 -8.10
CA ILE A 144 -17.48 -2.52 -9.26
C ILE A 144 -16.44 -3.13 -10.21
N LEU A 145 -15.42 -3.79 -9.66
CA LEU A 145 -14.32 -4.36 -10.42
C LEU A 145 -14.79 -5.44 -11.40
N PHE A 146 -15.65 -6.35 -10.93
CA PHE A 146 -16.03 -7.55 -11.66
C PHE A 146 -17.36 -7.38 -12.39
N GLN A 147 -17.32 -7.29 -13.72
CA GLN A 147 -18.53 -7.16 -14.55
C GLN A 147 -19.11 -8.53 -14.91
N ALA A 148 -20.40 -8.74 -14.63
CA ALA A 148 -21.06 -10.02 -14.92
C ALA A 148 -21.38 -10.19 -16.41
N GLU A 149 -20.83 -11.26 -17.01
CA GLU A 149 -21.20 -11.75 -18.33
C GLU A 149 -22.44 -12.64 -18.21
N LEU A 150 -23.62 -12.04 -18.39
CA LEU A 150 -24.90 -12.73 -18.27
C LEU A 150 -25.36 -13.31 -19.62
N SER A 151 -26.05 -14.44 -19.55
CA SER A 151 -26.84 -15.02 -20.64
C SER A 151 -27.97 -14.06 -21.07
N PRO A 152 -28.62 -14.27 -22.24
CA PRO A 152 -29.70 -13.40 -22.70
C PRO A 152 -30.84 -13.25 -21.66
N PRO A 153 -31.34 -12.02 -21.45
CA PRO A 153 -32.47 -11.75 -20.55
C PRO A 153 -33.67 -12.65 -20.87
N GLY A 154 -34.32 -13.17 -19.83
CA GLY A 154 -35.47 -14.06 -19.95
C GLY A 154 -35.13 -15.55 -20.12
N SER A 155 -33.86 -15.91 -20.30
CA SER A 155 -33.44 -17.32 -20.32
C SER A 155 -33.42 -17.94 -18.91
N ASN A 156 -33.58 -19.26 -18.83
CA ASN A 156 -33.42 -20.01 -17.58
C ASN A 156 -32.02 -19.79 -16.97
N ARG A 157 -30.99 -19.68 -17.82
CA ARG A 157 -29.62 -19.39 -17.41
C ARG A 157 -29.51 -18.02 -16.78
N TRP A 158 -30.02 -16.97 -17.43
CA TRP A 158 -29.99 -15.61 -16.90
C TRP A 158 -30.60 -15.51 -15.50
N ARG A 159 -31.71 -16.22 -15.24
CA ARG A 159 -32.34 -16.22 -13.91
C ARG A 159 -31.44 -16.84 -12.84
N LEU A 160 -30.76 -17.94 -13.15
CA LEU A 160 -29.83 -18.60 -12.22
C LEU A 160 -28.59 -17.73 -12.00
N GLU A 161 -28.04 -17.16 -13.07
CA GLU A 161 -26.88 -16.29 -13.04
C GLU A 161 -27.14 -15.03 -12.22
N LYS A 162 -28.30 -14.37 -12.40
CA LYS A 162 -28.70 -13.21 -11.60
C LYS A 162 -28.84 -13.52 -10.11
N LYS A 163 -29.36 -14.71 -9.78
CA LYS A 163 -29.43 -15.16 -8.40
C LYS A 163 -28.03 -15.32 -7.80
N VAL A 164 -27.12 -15.94 -8.53
CA VAL A 164 -25.74 -16.15 -8.09
C VAL A 164 -24.94 -14.85 -8.07
N GLU A 165 -25.22 -13.89 -8.97
CA GLU A 165 -24.69 -12.52 -8.88
C GLU A 165 -25.17 -11.82 -7.59
N GLY A 166 -26.40 -12.07 -7.16
CA GLY A 166 -26.91 -11.64 -5.85
C GLY A 166 -26.09 -12.25 -4.71
N PHE A 167 -25.95 -13.58 -4.70
CA PHE A 167 -25.13 -14.28 -3.70
C PHE A 167 -23.69 -13.79 -3.67
N TRP A 168 -23.10 -13.46 -4.81
CA TRP A 168 -21.77 -12.87 -4.88
C TRP A 168 -21.68 -11.54 -4.14
N ARG A 169 -22.66 -10.65 -4.32
CA ARG A 169 -22.67 -9.35 -3.64
C ARG A 169 -22.84 -9.51 -2.14
N ASP A 170 -23.75 -10.38 -1.71
CA ASP A 170 -23.98 -10.67 -0.29
C ASP A 170 -22.72 -11.29 0.35
N PHE A 171 -22.07 -12.21 -0.37
CA PHE A 171 -20.82 -12.84 0.06
C PHE A 171 -19.69 -11.83 0.26
N LEU A 172 -19.54 -10.86 -0.64
CA LEU A 172 -18.52 -9.82 -0.47
C LEU A 172 -18.76 -8.98 0.79
N LEU A 173 -20.01 -8.66 1.12
CA LEU A 173 -20.35 -7.92 2.34
C LEU A 173 -20.06 -8.75 3.58
N ASP A 174 -20.47 -10.03 3.60
CA ASP A 174 -20.21 -10.93 4.72
C ASP A 174 -18.70 -11.15 4.95
N VAL A 175 -17.90 -11.20 3.87
CA VAL A 175 -16.43 -11.27 3.99
C VAL A 175 -15.85 -9.96 4.54
N GLU A 176 -16.35 -8.80 4.12
CA GLU A 176 -15.96 -7.49 4.66
C GLU A 176 -16.30 -7.35 6.15
N ASP A 177 -17.47 -7.86 6.57
CA ASP A 177 -17.96 -7.84 7.95
C ASP A 177 -17.30 -8.93 8.83
N GLY A 178 -16.40 -9.75 8.28
CA GLY A 178 -15.66 -10.77 9.01
C GLY A 178 -16.49 -12.00 9.40
N VAL A 179 -17.56 -12.30 8.68
CA VAL A 179 -18.40 -13.50 8.87
C VAL A 179 -17.62 -14.78 8.54
N PHE A 180 -16.64 -14.69 7.64
CA PHE A 180 -15.79 -15.79 7.19
C PHE A 180 -14.31 -15.56 7.54
N GLU A 181 -13.52 -16.63 7.63
CA GLU A 181 -12.07 -16.55 7.90
C GLU A 181 -11.24 -16.07 6.70
N ILE A 182 -11.87 -15.88 5.54
CA ILE A 182 -11.20 -15.36 4.35
C ILE A 182 -11.26 -13.83 4.33
N THR A 183 -10.31 -13.18 3.65
CA THR A 183 -10.32 -11.72 3.42
C THR A 183 -10.64 -11.38 1.97
N LEU A 184 -11.03 -10.12 1.73
CA LEU A 184 -11.22 -9.61 0.37
C LEU A 184 -9.90 -9.62 -0.43
N ASP A 185 -8.76 -9.40 0.23
CA ASP A 185 -7.44 -9.48 -0.41
C ASP A 185 -7.13 -10.90 -0.89
N GLN A 186 -7.42 -11.93 -0.07
CA GLN A 186 -7.27 -13.33 -0.49
C GLN A 186 -8.16 -13.67 -1.67
N LEU A 187 -9.38 -13.12 -1.70
CA LEU A 187 -10.30 -13.29 -2.82
C LEU A 187 -9.78 -12.58 -4.09
N LEU A 188 -9.21 -11.38 -3.96
CA LEU A 188 -8.59 -10.66 -5.07
C LEU A 188 -7.39 -11.44 -5.62
N VAL A 189 -6.51 -11.96 -4.76
CA VAL A 189 -5.37 -12.81 -5.14
C VAL A 189 -5.86 -14.07 -5.84
N PHE A 190 -6.89 -14.73 -5.32
CA PHE A 190 -7.48 -15.89 -5.97
C PHE A 190 -7.97 -15.58 -7.38
N ALA A 191 -8.70 -14.47 -7.55
CA ALA A 191 -9.32 -14.13 -8.83
C ALA A 191 -8.35 -13.54 -9.87
N SER A 192 -7.32 -12.82 -9.42
CA SER A 192 -6.45 -12.00 -10.28
C SER A 192 -4.97 -12.36 -10.22
N GLY A 193 -4.52 -13.04 -9.17
CA GLY A 193 -3.10 -13.24 -8.86
C GLY A 193 -2.40 -11.98 -8.30
N ALA A 194 -3.11 -10.87 -8.14
CA ALA A 194 -2.59 -9.63 -7.57
C ALA A 194 -3.09 -9.45 -6.13
N ASP A 195 -2.23 -8.93 -5.26
CA ASP A 195 -2.52 -8.59 -3.87
C ASP A 195 -3.25 -7.24 -3.72
N ARG A 196 -3.29 -6.44 -4.79
CA ARG A 196 -3.95 -5.13 -4.85
C ARG A 196 -4.53 -4.86 -6.24
N ILE A 197 -5.56 -4.02 -6.31
CA ILE A 197 -6.07 -3.52 -7.60
C ILE A 197 -5.01 -2.56 -8.17
N PRO A 198 -4.49 -2.76 -9.39
CA PRO A 198 -3.51 -1.86 -9.99
C PRO A 198 -4.07 -0.44 -10.10
N ALA A 199 -3.23 0.59 -9.98
CA ALA A 199 -3.71 1.98 -10.00
C ALA A 199 -4.33 2.39 -11.35
N LEU A 200 -3.94 1.72 -12.45
CA LEU A 200 -4.56 1.89 -13.77
C LEU A 200 -5.77 0.96 -14.01
N GLY A 201 -6.15 0.18 -13.00
CA GLY A 201 -7.09 -0.94 -13.14
C GLY A 201 -6.44 -2.15 -13.83
N PHE A 202 -7.21 -3.24 -13.91
CA PHE A 202 -6.80 -4.43 -14.66
C PHE A 202 -7.11 -4.25 -16.15
N PHE A 203 -6.21 -4.77 -16.98
CA PHE A 203 -6.44 -4.92 -18.41
C PHE A 203 -6.08 -6.35 -18.83
N PRO A 204 -7.02 -7.14 -19.38
CA PRO A 204 -8.41 -6.79 -19.71
C PRO A 204 -9.30 -6.51 -18.47
N GLN A 205 -10.47 -5.91 -18.69
CA GLN A 205 -11.47 -5.65 -17.64
C GLN A 205 -11.86 -6.98 -16.95
N PRO A 206 -11.84 -7.06 -15.60
CA PRO A 206 -12.24 -8.26 -14.87
C PRO A 206 -13.71 -8.62 -15.06
N THR A 207 -14.00 -9.92 -15.20
CA THR A 207 -15.37 -10.39 -15.43
C THR A 207 -15.79 -11.54 -14.52
N LEU A 208 -17.09 -11.56 -14.20
CA LEU A 208 -17.76 -12.74 -13.66
C LEU A 208 -18.39 -13.53 -14.78
N SER A 209 -18.27 -14.84 -14.71
CA SER A 209 -19.04 -15.78 -15.52
C SER A 209 -19.53 -16.92 -14.65
N PHE A 210 -20.36 -17.79 -15.21
CA PHE A 210 -21.12 -18.74 -14.41
C PHE A 210 -20.92 -20.18 -14.91
N ILE A 211 -20.68 -21.10 -13.98
CA ILE A 211 -20.42 -22.51 -14.24
C ILE A 211 -21.76 -23.26 -14.21
N HIS A 212 -22.26 -23.61 -15.39
CA HIS A 212 -23.53 -24.35 -15.52
C HIS A 212 -23.34 -25.87 -15.54
N GLU A 213 -22.10 -26.36 -15.66
CA GLU A 213 -21.85 -27.80 -15.71
C GLU A 213 -22.10 -28.49 -14.37
N THR A 214 -22.82 -29.60 -14.40
CA THR A 214 -23.10 -30.41 -13.21
C THR A 214 -21.82 -31.01 -12.62
N GLY A 215 -21.71 -31.00 -11.30
CA GLY A 215 -20.57 -31.58 -10.58
C GLY A 215 -19.42 -30.62 -10.31
N ARG A 216 -19.41 -29.44 -10.94
CA ARG A 216 -18.44 -28.38 -10.64
C ARG A 216 -18.97 -27.48 -9.53
N LYS A 217 -18.43 -27.67 -8.33
CA LYS A 217 -18.98 -27.04 -7.10
C LYS A 217 -18.17 -25.83 -6.63
N TYR A 218 -16.90 -25.74 -7.00
CA TYR A 218 -15.97 -24.72 -6.55
C TYR A 218 -15.89 -23.55 -7.54
N PRO A 219 -15.55 -22.33 -7.08
CA PRO A 219 -15.19 -21.25 -7.98
C PRO A 219 -13.90 -21.56 -8.75
N GLU A 220 -13.76 -20.94 -9.91
CA GLU A 220 -12.55 -21.06 -10.72
C GLU A 220 -12.08 -19.69 -11.17
N ALA A 221 -10.78 -19.46 -11.13
CA ALA A 221 -10.17 -18.22 -11.58
C ALA A 221 -9.27 -18.46 -12.81
N ASN A 222 -9.37 -17.57 -13.78
CA ASN A 222 -8.34 -17.38 -14.79
C ASN A 222 -7.65 -16.05 -14.49
N THR A 223 -6.51 -16.10 -13.81
CA THR A 223 -5.78 -14.92 -13.33
C THR A 223 -5.24 -14.08 -14.50
N CYS A 224 -4.81 -14.70 -15.60
CA CYS A 224 -4.32 -13.98 -16.79
C CYS A 224 -5.38 -13.08 -17.44
N LEU A 225 -6.64 -13.49 -17.40
CA LEU A 225 -7.78 -12.72 -17.94
C LEU A 225 -8.59 -12.03 -16.85
N VAL A 226 -8.20 -12.19 -15.58
CA VAL A 226 -8.93 -11.75 -14.39
C VAL A 226 -10.41 -12.14 -14.46
N LYS A 227 -10.66 -13.40 -14.81
CA LYS A 227 -12.01 -13.94 -14.99
C LYS A 227 -12.34 -14.92 -13.87
N LEU A 228 -13.32 -14.56 -13.05
CA LEU A 228 -13.83 -15.38 -11.97
C LEU A 228 -15.11 -16.11 -12.44
N LYS A 229 -15.13 -17.43 -12.27
CA LYS A 229 -16.26 -18.28 -12.61
C LYS A 229 -16.96 -18.73 -11.34
N LEU A 230 -18.22 -18.33 -11.20
CA LEU A 230 -19.05 -18.64 -10.04
C LEU A 230 -19.88 -19.91 -10.30
N PRO A 231 -19.86 -20.90 -9.37
CA PRO A 231 -20.68 -22.09 -9.49
C PRO A 231 -22.16 -21.78 -9.24
N ILE A 232 -23.05 -22.38 -10.04
CA ILE A 232 -24.49 -22.25 -9.84
C ILE A 232 -24.94 -23.12 -8.65
N HIS A 233 -25.25 -22.47 -7.53
CA HIS A 233 -25.78 -23.11 -6.33
C HIS A 233 -27.22 -22.67 -6.01
N ASN A 234 -27.97 -23.56 -5.37
CA ASN A 234 -29.39 -23.34 -5.09
C ASN A 234 -29.65 -22.43 -3.88
N THR A 235 -28.72 -22.38 -2.93
CA THR A 235 -28.88 -21.58 -1.71
C THR A 235 -27.59 -20.82 -1.42
N TYR A 236 -27.72 -19.76 -0.63
CA TYR A 236 -26.59 -18.91 -0.27
C TYR A 236 -25.58 -19.67 0.59
N GLU A 237 -26.04 -20.50 1.52
CA GLU A 237 -25.19 -21.27 2.44
C GLU A 237 -24.31 -22.28 1.69
N VAL A 238 -24.85 -22.93 0.65
CA VAL A 238 -24.07 -23.85 -0.19
C VAL A 238 -23.08 -23.09 -1.05
N PHE A 239 -23.50 -21.92 -1.57
CA PHE A 239 -22.63 -21.04 -2.34
C PHE A 239 -21.42 -20.60 -1.51
N THR A 240 -21.64 -19.98 -0.34
CA THR A 240 -20.55 -19.45 0.50
C THR A 240 -19.62 -20.54 0.99
N LYS A 241 -20.15 -21.71 1.39
CA LYS A 241 -19.33 -22.88 1.75
C LYS A 241 -18.30 -23.22 0.68
N TYR A 242 -18.75 -23.42 -0.56
CA TYR A 242 -17.85 -23.82 -1.64
C TYR A 242 -16.96 -22.68 -2.14
N MET A 243 -17.41 -21.42 -2.02
CA MET A 243 -16.57 -20.26 -2.26
C MET A 243 -15.38 -20.21 -1.29
N CYS A 244 -15.64 -20.30 0.01
CA CYS A 244 -14.58 -20.29 1.04
C CYS A 244 -13.63 -21.48 0.89
N GLU A 245 -14.15 -22.70 0.76
CA GLU A 245 -13.32 -23.90 0.56
C GLU A 245 -12.46 -23.77 -0.70
N GLY A 246 -13.03 -23.27 -1.81
CA GLY A 246 -12.31 -23.12 -3.08
C GLY A 246 -11.21 -22.08 -3.03
N ILE A 247 -11.44 -20.94 -2.35
CA ILE A 247 -10.44 -19.87 -2.21
C ILE A 247 -9.29 -20.32 -1.30
N VAL A 248 -9.59 -20.94 -0.16
CA VAL A 248 -8.58 -21.37 0.83
C VAL A 248 -7.70 -22.51 0.28
N GLN A 249 -8.30 -23.45 -0.45
CA GLN A 249 -7.60 -24.62 -0.98
C GLN A 249 -6.93 -24.36 -2.34
N ALA A 250 -7.12 -23.17 -2.92
CA ALA A 250 -6.47 -22.83 -4.16
C ALA A 250 -4.94 -22.80 -3.95
N PRO A 251 -4.16 -23.47 -4.82
CA PRO A 251 -2.71 -23.30 -4.83
C PRO A 251 -2.42 -21.87 -5.31
N THR A 252 -2.31 -20.92 -4.39
CA THR A 252 -1.98 -19.54 -4.73
C THR A 252 -0.53 -19.48 -5.18
N PHE A 253 -0.27 -18.78 -6.30
CA PHE A 253 1.08 -18.33 -6.60
C PHE A 253 1.39 -17.19 -5.62
N GLY A 254 2.23 -17.43 -4.61
CA GLY A 254 2.97 -16.36 -3.94
C GLY A 254 2.44 -15.81 -2.61
N LEU A 255 1.60 -16.54 -1.85
CA LEU A 255 1.47 -16.26 -0.41
C LEU A 255 2.39 -17.22 0.35
N ALA A 256 3.66 -16.83 0.48
CA ALA A 256 4.65 -17.42 1.39
C ALA A 256 5.02 -16.39 2.45
#